data_AF-A0A2E4J5G4-F1
#
_entry.id   AF-A0A2E4J5G4-F1
#
_cell.length_a   1.000
_cell.length_b   1.000
_cell.length_c   1.000
_cell.angle_alpha   90.00
_cell.angle_beta   90.00
_cell.angle_gamma   90.00
#
_symmetry.space_group_name_H-M   'P 1'
#
loop_
_entity.id
_entity.type
_entity.pdbx_description
1 polymer ?
#
loop_
_entity_poly.entity_id
_entity_poly.type
_entity_poly.pdbx_seq_one_letter_code
_entity_poly.pdbx_strand_id
1 'polypeptide(L)'
;MSDSESSQGAASAGASDAGEDVRGLRGLAERVHRKLGIDEASPLPVRDHRAAVESLQRAHNILVELPGADVEVRMLLLASGIAAQRRVDLGAEGEELEDLSTTAVLLFVVQVLCEGAAATPAHDLDDPPQPDPREPLERWQATSLWEAMQQAGGWGELPPASVCRACLRSAPHSSLEELAALAPVYFRLSAAAMVQSLLGDGGRDFLTLSAMDVVSVVNSERDKRLAAIVGAAESEAGQMALRDILLSFLLPSGVVGVRRGVLLSRESSSVATQNHAAQMQLAHEVAMRGAEWTWTEDEEELHRSCALLAGACVMMASKGADAIRKGTAFRGRADLPFLEARKRLDERRLCLVAHRNEWVVYACTRVRNQPKTNVLLRQSGFEGLCAAVLSFTGA
;
A
#
# COMPACT_ATOMS: atom_id res chain seq x y z
N MET A 1 -22.15 -48.10 59.82
CA MET A 1 -22.78 -48.77 58.67
C MET A 1 -23.91 -47.85 58.19
N SER A 2 -23.72 -46.60 57.75
CA SER A 2 -22.74 -45.95 56.84
C SER A 2 -22.86 -46.39 55.38
N ASP A 3 -23.91 -45.88 54.72
CA ASP A 3 -23.98 -45.72 53.27
C ASP A 3 -24.07 -44.21 52.97
N SER A 4 -23.01 -43.69 52.37
CA SER A 4 -22.88 -42.32 51.90
C SER A 4 -22.31 -42.38 50.49
N GLU A 5 -23.19 -42.40 49.49
CA GLU A 5 -22.83 -42.37 48.08
C GLU A 5 -22.43 -40.95 47.68
N SER A 6 -21.15 -40.82 47.34
CA SER A 6 -20.49 -39.62 46.86
C SER A 6 -20.82 -39.38 45.38
N SER A 7 -21.65 -38.37 45.13
CA SER A 7 -21.84 -37.73 43.82
C SER A 7 -20.83 -36.60 43.66
N GLN A 8 -19.69 -36.88 43.04
CA GLN A 8 -18.79 -35.87 42.47
C GLN A 8 -18.17 -36.44 41.19
N GLY A 9 -18.48 -35.82 40.05
CA GLY A 9 -17.95 -36.16 38.73
C GLY A 9 -18.25 -35.06 37.74
N ALA A 10 -17.71 -33.87 37.99
CA ALA A 10 -17.81 -32.71 37.12
C ALA A 10 -16.50 -32.48 36.34
N ALA A 11 -16.65 -32.39 35.02
CA ALA A 11 -15.98 -31.48 34.09
C ALA A 11 -14.47 -31.19 34.28
N SER A 12 -13.61 -31.88 33.53
CA SER A 12 -12.28 -31.35 33.15
C SER A 12 -11.69 -31.98 31.88
N ALA A 13 -12.48 -32.14 30.81
CA ALA A 13 -11.98 -32.72 29.54
C ALA A 13 -11.88 -31.72 28.37
N GLY A 14 -12.35 -30.47 28.51
CA GLY A 14 -12.44 -29.52 27.39
C GLY A 14 -11.22 -28.63 27.13
N ALA A 15 -10.22 -28.62 28.01
CA ALA A 15 -9.08 -27.69 27.90
C ALA A 15 -7.87 -28.25 27.14
N SER A 16 -7.75 -29.57 26.95
CA SER A 16 -6.61 -30.15 26.24
C SER A 16 -6.77 -30.11 24.71
N ASP A 17 -8.01 -30.16 24.20
CA ASP A 17 -8.31 -30.24 22.77
C ASP A 17 -8.10 -28.89 22.06
N ALA A 18 -8.58 -27.80 22.66
CA ALA A 18 -8.41 -26.44 22.12
C ALA A 18 -6.93 -26.01 21.96
N GLY A 19 -6.02 -26.59 22.77
CA GLY A 19 -4.58 -26.32 22.65
C GLY A 19 -3.91 -27.00 21.46
N GLU A 20 -4.47 -28.11 20.98
CA GLU A 20 -3.98 -28.84 19.80
C GLU A 20 -4.42 -28.12 18.51
N ASP A 21 -5.67 -27.62 18.48
CA ASP A 21 -6.22 -26.87 17.35
C ASP A 21 -5.49 -25.53 17.10
N VAL A 22 -5.17 -24.78 18.16
CA VAL A 22 -4.41 -23.52 18.03
C VAL A 22 -2.99 -23.76 17.53
N ARG A 23 -2.32 -24.82 18.00
CA ARG A 23 -1.01 -25.23 17.46
C ARG A 23 -1.13 -25.66 16.00
N GLY A 24 -2.23 -26.31 15.64
CA GLY A 24 -2.59 -26.64 14.26
C GLY A 24 -2.70 -25.39 13.38
N LEU A 25 -3.44 -24.37 13.84
CA LEU A 25 -3.68 -23.14 13.09
C LEU A 25 -2.39 -22.38 12.77
N ARG A 26 -1.48 -22.24 13.75
CA ARG A 26 -0.17 -21.64 13.53
C ARG A 26 0.65 -22.38 12.48
N GLY A 27 0.71 -23.72 12.58
CA GLY A 27 1.42 -24.53 11.59
C GLY A 27 0.85 -24.41 10.17
N LEU A 28 -0.46 -24.21 10.04
CA LEU A 28 -1.12 -23.93 8.77
C LEU A 28 -0.76 -22.54 8.23
N ALA A 29 -0.84 -21.50 9.06
CA ALA A 29 -0.48 -20.13 8.67
C ALA A 29 1.00 -20.01 8.23
N GLU A 30 1.92 -20.65 8.96
CA GLU A 30 3.34 -20.70 8.58
C GLU A 30 3.54 -21.41 7.23
N ARG A 31 2.75 -22.46 6.94
CA ARG A 31 2.81 -23.17 5.67
C ARG A 31 2.28 -22.30 4.52
N VAL A 32 1.14 -21.64 4.71
CA VAL A 32 0.59 -20.67 3.74
C VAL A 32 1.63 -19.59 3.45
N HIS A 33 2.19 -18.97 4.48
CA HIS A 33 3.20 -17.92 4.33
C HIS A 33 4.45 -18.41 3.61
N ARG A 34 4.98 -19.58 3.95
CA ARG A 34 6.15 -20.15 3.27
C ARG A 34 5.91 -20.44 1.79
N LYS A 35 4.68 -20.83 1.44
CA LYS A 35 4.31 -21.23 0.07
C LYS A 35 3.95 -20.05 -0.81
N LEU A 36 3.27 -19.04 -0.28
CA LEU A 36 2.88 -17.84 -1.03
C LEU A 36 3.93 -16.72 -0.96
N GLY A 37 4.72 -16.67 0.12
CA GLY A 37 5.77 -15.68 0.36
C GLY A 37 7.08 -15.92 -0.41
N ILE A 38 7.02 -16.70 -1.49
CA ILE A 38 8.13 -16.83 -2.45
C ILE A 38 8.33 -15.47 -3.13
N ASP A 39 9.56 -15.16 -3.55
CA ASP A 39 9.92 -13.89 -4.23
C ASP A 39 8.92 -13.55 -5.36
N GLU A 40 8.35 -12.34 -5.31
CA GLU A 40 7.41 -11.76 -6.27
C GLU A 40 7.97 -11.76 -7.71
N ALA A 41 9.29 -11.86 -7.86
CA ALA A 41 9.93 -11.97 -9.17
C ALA A 41 9.88 -13.37 -9.80
N SER A 42 9.63 -14.41 -9.00
CA SER A 42 9.57 -15.79 -9.46
C SER A 42 8.13 -16.29 -9.61
N PRO A 43 7.81 -17.05 -10.67
CA PRO A 43 6.48 -17.62 -10.86
C PRO A 43 6.14 -18.52 -9.67
N LEU A 44 4.88 -18.47 -9.21
CA LEU A 44 4.45 -19.29 -8.08
C LEU A 44 4.26 -20.74 -8.57
N PRO A 45 4.96 -21.74 -8.02
CA PRO A 45 4.75 -23.12 -8.46
C PRO A 45 3.31 -23.56 -8.15
N VAL A 46 2.60 -24.10 -9.13
CA VAL A 46 1.20 -24.59 -8.98
C VAL A 46 1.05 -25.53 -7.78
N ARG A 47 2.02 -26.42 -7.57
CA ARG A 47 2.05 -27.32 -6.40
C ARG A 47 2.06 -26.56 -5.07
N ASP A 48 2.82 -25.48 -5.00
CA ASP A 48 2.96 -24.68 -3.79
C ASP A 48 1.72 -23.82 -3.54
N HIS A 49 1.15 -23.23 -4.60
CA HIS A 49 -0.15 -22.55 -4.55
C HIS A 49 -1.26 -23.48 -4.06
N ARG A 50 -1.42 -24.65 -4.68
CA ARG A 50 -2.41 -25.66 -4.25
C ARG A 50 -2.23 -26.08 -2.79
N ALA A 51 -1.00 -26.35 -2.36
CA ALA A 51 -0.72 -26.72 -0.97
C ALA A 51 -1.05 -25.57 0.01
N ALA A 52 -0.86 -24.31 -0.40
CA ALA A 52 -1.27 -23.16 0.39
C ALA A 52 -2.79 -23.08 0.50
N VAL A 53 -3.53 -23.24 -0.60
CA VAL A 53 -5.00 -23.23 -0.61
C VAL A 53 -5.57 -24.37 0.26
N GLU A 54 -5.02 -25.58 0.17
CA GLU A 54 -5.43 -26.70 1.03
C GLU A 54 -5.19 -26.40 2.52
N SER A 55 -4.13 -25.67 2.84
CA SER A 55 -3.82 -25.26 4.22
C SER A 55 -4.72 -24.14 4.70
N LEU A 56 -5.05 -23.20 3.81
CA LEU A 56 -5.97 -22.10 4.06
C LEU A 56 -7.40 -22.62 4.30
N GLN A 57 -7.85 -23.62 3.54
CA GLN A 57 -9.14 -24.26 3.76
C GLN A 57 -9.24 -24.92 5.14
N ARG A 58 -8.18 -25.59 5.58
CA ARG A 58 -8.14 -26.18 6.93
C ARG A 58 -8.13 -25.10 8.01
N ALA A 59 -7.36 -24.02 7.82
CA ALA A 59 -7.33 -22.89 8.74
C ALA A 59 -8.70 -22.23 8.85
N HIS A 60 -9.39 -22.04 7.72
CA HIS A 60 -10.77 -21.56 7.67
C HIS A 60 -11.70 -22.46 8.49
N ASN A 61 -11.67 -23.78 8.29
CA ASN A 61 -12.53 -24.70 9.02
C ASN A 61 -12.32 -24.60 10.55
N ILE A 62 -11.07 -24.52 11.01
CA ILE A 62 -10.75 -24.31 12.43
C ILE A 62 -11.31 -22.97 12.93
N LEU A 63 -11.13 -21.89 12.17
CA LEU A 63 -11.56 -20.54 12.57
C LEU A 63 -13.08 -20.34 12.52
N VAL A 64 -13.81 -21.15 11.76
CA VAL A 64 -15.28 -21.18 11.80
C VAL A 64 -15.78 -21.78 13.12
N GLU A 65 -15.12 -22.83 13.62
CA GLU A 65 -15.48 -23.50 14.87
C GLU A 65 -14.99 -22.73 16.11
N LEU A 66 -13.78 -22.16 16.00
CA LEU A 66 -13.11 -21.39 17.04
C LEU A 66 -12.65 -20.05 16.45
N PRO A 67 -13.54 -19.04 16.37
CA PRO A 67 -13.18 -17.72 15.90
C PRO A 67 -12.04 -17.14 16.73
N GLY A 68 -11.23 -16.31 16.09
CA GLY A 68 -10.10 -15.66 16.74
C GLY A 68 -8.78 -16.36 16.49
N ALA A 69 -7.74 -15.54 16.29
CA ALA A 69 -6.38 -16.03 16.18
C ALA A 69 -5.43 -15.13 16.97
N ASP A 70 -4.32 -15.72 17.40
CA ASP A 70 -3.23 -14.94 17.98
C ASP A 70 -2.69 -13.92 16.95
N VAL A 71 -1.94 -12.93 17.46
CA VAL A 71 -1.37 -11.86 16.61
C VAL A 71 -0.40 -12.43 15.57
N GLU A 72 0.32 -13.51 15.89
CA GLU A 72 1.34 -14.08 15.01
C GLU A 72 0.70 -14.75 13.78
N VAL A 73 -0.33 -15.57 13.98
CA VAL A 73 -1.16 -16.18 12.94
C VAL A 73 -1.77 -15.11 12.04
N ARG A 74 -2.37 -14.06 12.62
CA ARG A 74 -2.92 -12.93 11.86
C ARG A 74 -1.86 -12.26 11.00
N MET A 75 -0.68 -11.99 11.55
CA MET A 75 0.41 -11.36 10.81
C MET A 75 0.95 -12.24 9.68
N LEU A 76 1.08 -13.56 9.89
CA LEU A 76 1.52 -14.50 8.85
C LEU A 76 0.54 -14.56 7.68
N LEU A 77 -0.76 -14.67 7.97
CA LEU A 77 -1.81 -14.67 6.95
C LEU A 77 -1.90 -13.31 6.23
N LEU A 78 -1.70 -12.21 6.97
CA LEU A 78 -1.75 -10.85 6.42
C LEU A 78 -0.58 -10.63 5.45
N ALA A 79 0.63 -11.01 5.85
CA ALA A 79 1.81 -10.97 4.99
C ALA A 79 1.64 -11.85 3.74
N SER A 80 0.96 -13.00 3.87
CA SER A 80 0.64 -13.88 2.75
C SER A 80 -0.35 -13.25 1.77
N GLY A 81 -1.39 -12.59 2.27
CA GLY A 81 -2.36 -11.88 1.44
C GLY A 81 -1.77 -10.65 0.75
N ILE A 82 -0.90 -9.90 1.45
CA ILE A 82 -0.10 -8.84 0.86
C ILE A 82 0.77 -9.39 -0.29
N ALA A 83 1.47 -10.51 -0.07
CA ALA A 83 2.31 -11.11 -1.12
C ALA A 83 1.50 -11.57 -2.34
N ALA A 84 0.33 -12.20 -2.12
CA ALA A 84 -0.58 -12.62 -3.19
C ALA A 84 -1.11 -11.41 -3.98
N GLN A 85 -1.60 -10.38 -3.28
CA GLN A 85 -2.13 -9.17 -3.92
C GLN A 85 -1.05 -8.42 -4.71
N ARG A 86 0.18 -8.33 -4.19
CA ARG A 86 1.27 -7.68 -4.92
C ARG A 86 1.64 -8.42 -6.20
N ARG A 87 1.55 -9.76 -6.22
CA ARG A 87 1.75 -10.54 -7.45
C ARG A 87 0.68 -10.22 -8.49
N VAL A 88 -0.58 -10.10 -8.07
CA VAL A 88 -1.71 -9.64 -8.92
C VAL A 88 -1.37 -8.27 -9.50
N ASP A 89 -1.03 -7.29 -8.65
CA ASP A 89 -0.77 -5.90 -9.04
C ASP A 89 0.49 -5.74 -9.93
N LEU A 90 1.48 -6.63 -9.78
CA LEU A 90 2.72 -6.63 -10.57
C LEU A 90 2.58 -7.27 -11.96
N GLY A 91 1.39 -7.80 -12.28
CA GLY A 91 1.03 -8.33 -13.58
C GLY A 91 1.17 -9.85 -13.68
N ALA A 92 0.58 -10.60 -12.74
CA ALA A 92 0.21 -11.98 -13.04
C ALA A 92 -0.73 -12.00 -14.25
N GLU A 93 -0.63 -13.02 -15.10
CA GLU A 93 -1.41 -13.12 -16.35
C GLU A 93 -2.13 -14.47 -16.42
N GLY A 94 -3.26 -14.51 -17.15
CA GLY A 94 -4.02 -15.74 -17.39
C GLY A 94 -4.55 -16.40 -16.12
N GLU A 95 -4.46 -17.73 -16.05
CA GLU A 95 -4.98 -18.54 -14.94
C GLU A 95 -4.32 -18.19 -13.59
N GLU A 96 -3.02 -17.84 -13.57
CA GLU A 96 -2.33 -17.45 -12.33
C GLU A 96 -2.94 -16.19 -11.70
N LEU A 97 -3.42 -15.25 -12.53
CA LEU A 97 -4.07 -14.02 -12.05
C LEU A 97 -5.39 -14.33 -11.34
N GLU A 98 -6.23 -15.18 -11.94
CA GLU A 98 -7.52 -15.58 -11.39
C GLU A 98 -7.35 -16.38 -10.09
N ASP A 99 -6.39 -17.31 -10.09
CA ASP A 99 -6.04 -18.13 -8.92
C ASP A 99 -5.53 -17.29 -7.76
N LEU A 100 -4.62 -16.35 -8.03
CA LEU A 100 -4.07 -15.44 -7.00
C LEU A 100 -5.11 -14.45 -6.49
N SER A 101 -5.95 -13.91 -7.36
CA SER A 101 -7.05 -13.02 -6.97
C SER A 101 -8.02 -13.75 -6.05
N THR A 102 -8.43 -14.96 -6.43
CA THR A 102 -9.28 -15.82 -5.59
C THR A 102 -8.61 -16.13 -4.26
N THR A 103 -7.31 -16.44 -4.27
CA THR A 103 -6.54 -16.73 -3.05
C THR A 103 -6.45 -15.53 -2.13
N ALA A 104 -6.28 -14.31 -2.67
CA ALA A 104 -6.31 -13.09 -1.90
C ALA A 104 -7.68 -12.90 -1.22
N VAL A 105 -8.78 -13.12 -1.93
CA VAL A 105 -10.14 -13.06 -1.33
C VAL A 105 -10.29 -14.07 -0.20
N LEU A 106 -9.85 -15.31 -0.38
CA LEU A 106 -9.90 -16.34 0.67
C LEU A 106 -9.05 -15.94 1.88
N LEU A 107 -7.85 -15.39 1.68
CA LEU A 107 -7.01 -14.87 2.76
C LEU A 107 -7.69 -13.72 3.51
N PHE A 108 -8.41 -12.85 2.80
CA PHE A 108 -9.15 -11.77 3.41
C PHE A 108 -10.32 -12.29 4.26
N VAL A 109 -11.08 -13.27 3.77
CA VAL A 109 -12.14 -13.94 4.54
C VAL A 109 -11.56 -14.57 5.82
N VAL A 110 -10.42 -15.26 5.72
CA VAL A 110 -9.76 -15.83 6.89
C VAL A 110 -9.29 -14.75 7.87
N GLN A 111 -8.82 -13.59 7.39
CA GLN A 111 -8.51 -12.44 8.27
C GLN A 111 -9.75 -11.93 9.02
N VAL A 112 -10.91 -11.87 8.36
CA VAL A 112 -12.18 -11.47 8.99
C VAL A 112 -12.54 -12.45 10.11
N LEU A 113 -12.41 -13.76 9.89
CA LEU A 113 -12.65 -14.78 10.91
C LEU A 113 -11.67 -14.69 12.09
N CYS A 114 -10.39 -14.37 11.81
CA CYS A 114 -9.39 -14.13 12.86
C CYS A 114 -9.74 -12.91 13.75
N GLU A 115 -10.42 -11.90 13.20
CA GLU A 115 -10.84 -10.71 13.94
C GLU A 115 -12.17 -10.91 14.68
N GLY A 116 -13.03 -11.82 14.19
CA GLY A 116 -14.38 -12.09 14.70
C GLY A 116 -14.48 -12.42 16.20
N ALA A 117 -13.43 -12.98 16.82
CA ALA A 117 -13.42 -13.20 18.27
C ALA A 117 -13.19 -11.94 19.11
N ALA A 118 -12.61 -10.90 18.53
CA ALA A 118 -12.38 -9.63 19.22
C ALA A 118 -13.59 -8.68 19.09
N ALA A 119 -14.53 -8.98 18.19
CA ALA A 119 -15.53 -8.04 17.69
C ALA A 119 -16.97 -8.37 18.09
N THR A 120 -17.21 -9.10 19.17
CA THR A 120 -18.53 -9.10 19.83
C THR A 120 -18.52 -8.04 20.93
N PRO A 121 -18.75 -6.74 20.63
CA PRO A 121 -19.08 -5.81 21.70
C PRO A 121 -20.37 -6.33 22.32
N ALA A 122 -20.34 -6.59 23.63
CA ALA A 122 -21.58 -6.63 24.39
C ALA A 122 -22.23 -5.27 24.14
N HIS A 123 -23.29 -5.26 23.33
CA HIS A 123 -23.98 -4.04 22.96
C HIS A 123 -24.66 -3.51 24.22
N ASP A 124 -23.99 -2.63 24.94
CA ASP A 124 -24.65 -1.85 25.97
C ASP A 124 -25.67 -0.95 25.27
N LEU A 125 -26.92 -0.98 25.74
CA LEU A 125 -28.05 -0.28 25.11
C LEU A 125 -27.88 1.25 25.05
N ASP A 126 -26.84 1.79 25.71
CA ASP A 126 -26.49 3.20 25.77
C ASP A 126 -25.34 3.61 24.82
N ASP A 127 -24.76 2.67 24.06
CA ASP A 127 -23.69 3.03 23.11
C ASP A 127 -24.26 3.84 21.92
N PRO A 128 -23.59 4.96 21.53
CA PRO A 128 -23.99 5.74 20.38
C PRO A 128 -23.98 4.86 19.11
N PRO A 129 -24.86 5.14 18.12
CA PRO A 129 -24.89 4.38 16.88
C PRO A 129 -23.49 4.37 16.26
N GLN A 130 -22.95 3.18 16.02
CA GLN A 130 -21.66 3.06 15.37
C GLN A 130 -21.76 3.66 13.96
N PRO A 131 -20.80 4.49 13.53
CA PRO A 131 -20.78 5.04 12.18
C PRO A 131 -20.73 3.90 11.16
N ASP A 132 -21.35 4.13 10.00
CA ASP A 132 -21.40 3.14 8.92
C ASP A 132 -19.96 2.70 8.55
N PRO A 133 -19.63 1.40 8.66
CA PRO A 133 -18.29 0.91 8.32
C PRO A 133 -17.92 1.14 6.84
N ARG A 134 -18.88 1.47 5.96
CA ARG A 134 -18.65 1.75 4.54
C ARG A 134 -18.21 3.19 4.28
N GLU A 135 -18.59 4.14 5.13
CA GLU A 135 -18.30 5.57 4.94
C GLU A 135 -16.79 5.84 4.76
N PRO A 136 -15.86 5.27 5.56
CA PRO A 136 -14.43 5.49 5.37
C PRO A 136 -13.91 4.94 4.04
N LEU A 137 -14.49 3.85 3.55
CA LEU A 137 -14.10 3.22 2.29
C LEU A 137 -14.58 4.05 1.10
N GLU A 138 -15.86 4.44 1.10
CA GLU A 138 -16.44 5.28 0.05
C GLU A 138 -15.72 6.62 -0.03
N ARG A 139 -15.45 7.25 1.12
CA ARG A 139 -14.67 8.48 1.19
C ARG A 139 -13.26 8.26 0.66
N TRP A 140 -12.57 7.18 1.03
CA TRP A 140 -11.23 6.89 0.51
C TRP A 140 -11.22 6.69 -1.01
N GLN A 141 -12.23 6.00 -1.56
CA GLN A 141 -12.36 5.77 -3.00
C GLN A 141 -12.67 7.05 -3.77
N ALA A 142 -13.48 7.94 -3.20
CA ALA A 142 -13.91 9.19 -3.80
C ALA A 142 -12.89 10.33 -3.67
N THR A 143 -12.02 10.29 -2.65
CA THR A 143 -11.02 11.33 -2.41
C THR A 143 -9.82 11.15 -3.33
N SER A 144 -9.39 12.23 -3.98
CA SER A 144 -8.14 12.26 -4.74
C SER A 144 -6.93 12.31 -3.80
N LEU A 145 -5.77 11.86 -4.28
CA LEU A 145 -4.55 11.92 -3.47
C LEU A 145 -4.18 13.36 -3.11
N TRP A 146 -4.40 14.31 -4.02
CA TRP A 146 -4.13 15.71 -3.77
C TRP A 146 -5.02 16.30 -2.67
N GLU A 147 -6.33 16.04 -2.71
CA GLU A 147 -7.24 16.46 -1.63
C GLU A 147 -6.84 15.84 -0.29
N ALA A 148 -6.42 14.57 -0.28
CA ALA A 148 -5.93 13.92 0.93
C ALA A 148 -4.66 14.59 1.49
N MET A 149 -3.75 15.05 0.63
CA MET A 149 -2.57 15.80 1.04
C MET A 149 -2.89 17.21 1.56
N GLN A 150 -3.88 17.89 0.98
CA GLN A 150 -4.33 19.21 1.44
C GLN A 150 -5.05 19.13 2.80
N GLN A 151 -5.73 18.02 3.07
CA GLN A 151 -6.40 17.75 4.35
C GLN A 151 -5.46 17.25 5.45
N ALA A 152 -4.19 16.95 5.12
CA ALA A 152 -3.18 16.49 6.07
C ALA A 152 -2.96 17.52 7.19
N GLY A 153 -3.02 17.08 8.46
CA GLY A 153 -2.94 17.95 9.64
C GLY A 153 -4.30 18.47 10.15
N GLY A 154 -5.41 18.07 9.54
CA GLY A 154 -6.78 18.35 10.00
C GLY A 154 -7.53 17.12 10.53
N TRP A 155 -8.70 17.32 11.12
CA TRP A 155 -9.59 16.25 11.63
C TRP A 155 -10.17 15.32 10.53
N GLY A 156 -9.82 15.53 9.25
CA GLY A 156 -10.34 14.81 8.09
C GLY A 156 -9.49 13.62 7.62
N GLU A 157 -8.43 13.25 8.34
CA GLU A 157 -7.51 12.19 7.95
C GLU A 157 -8.15 10.79 7.93
N LEU A 158 -8.01 10.07 6.82
CA LEU A 158 -8.27 8.64 6.73
C LEU A 158 -6.94 7.88 6.66
N PRO A 159 -6.29 7.60 7.80
CA PRO A 159 -5.07 6.80 7.81
C PRO A 159 -5.37 5.40 7.25
N PRO A 160 -4.43 4.75 6.55
CA PRO A 160 -4.65 3.43 5.95
C PRO A 160 -5.22 2.39 6.93
N ALA A 161 -4.78 2.43 8.19
CA ALA A 161 -5.28 1.55 9.25
C ALA A 161 -6.78 1.71 9.54
N SER A 162 -7.34 2.91 9.38
CA SER A 162 -8.78 3.15 9.55
C SER A 162 -9.58 2.53 8.42
N VAL A 163 -9.10 2.63 7.17
CA VAL A 163 -9.74 2.00 6.02
C VAL A 163 -9.61 0.48 6.09
N CYS A 164 -8.49 -0.07 6.55
CA CYS A 164 -8.36 -1.52 6.78
C CYS A 164 -9.40 -2.04 7.78
N ARG A 165 -9.65 -1.29 8.88
CA ARG A 165 -10.69 -1.63 9.86
C ARG A 165 -12.09 -1.55 9.25
N ALA A 166 -12.35 -0.54 8.42
CA ALA A 166 -13.60 -0.40 7.67
C ALA A 166 -13.85 -1.61 6.74
N CYS A 167 -12.83 -2.07 6.01
CA CYS A 167 -12.90 -3.28 5.19
C CYS A 167 -13.27 -4.52 6.02
N LEU A 168 -12.57 -4.75 7.15
CA LEU A 168 -12.84 -5.88 8.03
C LEU A 168 -14.24 -5.84 8.64
N ARG A 169 -14.75 -4.67 9.01
CA ARG A 169 -16.10 -4.50 9.58
C ARG A 169 -17.22 -4.64 8.55
N SER A 170 -16.96 -4.28 7.29
CA SER A 170 -17.95 -4.40 6.21
C SER A 170 -18.09 -5.84 5.73
N ALA A 171 -16.99 -6.61 5.77
CA ALA A 171 -16.92 -7.95 5.19
C ALA A 171 -17.96 -8.98 5.67
N PRO A 172 -18.34 -9.07 6.96
CA PRO A 172 -19.34 -10.04 7.43
C PRO A 172 -20.72 -9.90 6.78
N HIS A 173 -21.03 -8.73 6.22
CA HIS A 173 -22.31 -8.41 5.60
C HIS A 173 -22.22 -8.29 4.07
N SER A 174 -21.07 -8.64 3.50
CA SER A 174 -20.78 -8.45 2.10
C SER A 174 -21.03 -9.68 1.24
N SER A 175 -21.41 -9.44 -0.03
CA SER A 175 -21.47 -10.49 -1.05
C SER A 175 -20.06 -10.95 -1.44
N LEU A 176 -19.95 -12.08 -2.15
CA LEU A 176 -18.64 -12.54 -2.67
C LEU A 176 -17.98 -11.50 -3.60
N GLU A 177 -18.78 -10.81 -4.41
CA GLU A 177 -18.31 -9.76 -5.30
C GLU A 177 -17.79 -8.55 -4.52
N GLU A 178 -18.50 -8.15 -3.45
CA GLU A 178 -18.04 -7.09 -2.56
C GLU A 178 -16.75 -7.51 -1.82
N LEU A 179 -16.64 -8.75 -1.33
CA LEU A 179 -15.42 -9.27 -0.72
C LEU A 179 -14.24 -9.26 -1.70
N ALA A 180 -14.50 -9.58 -2.98
CA ALA A 180 -13.51 -9.50 -4.04
C ALA A 180 -13.03 -8.07 -4.31
N ALA A 181 -13.92 -7.07 -4.16
CA ALA A 181 -13.54 -5.67 -4.25
C ALA A 181 -12.81 -5.14 -2.99
N LEU A 182 -13.16 -5.65 -1.80
CA LEU A 182 -12.57 -5.23 -0.52
C LEU A 182 -11.15 -5.78 -0.31
N ALA A 183 -10.89 -7.04 -0.70
CA ALA A 183 -9.62 -7.70 -0.41
C ALA A 183 -8.39 -6.95 -0.97
N PRO A 184 -8.37 -6.48 -2.24
CA PRO A 184 -7.26 -5.70 -2.77
C PRO A 184 -7.03 -4.38 -2.01
N VAL A 185 -8.11 -3.71 -1.60
CA VAL A 185 -8.01 -2.47 -0.81
C VAL A 185 -7.39 -2.77 0.56
N TYR A 186 -7.91 -3.78 1.24
CA TYR A 186 -7.43 -4.18 2.57
C TYR A 186 -5.93 -4.54 2.57
N PHE A 187 -5.47 -5.39 1.64
CA PHE A 187 -4.07 -5.82 1.64
C PHE A 187 -3.11 -4.68 1.27
N ARG A 188 -3.46 -3.84 0.29
CA ARG A 188 -2.62 -2.69 -0.09
C ARG A 188 -2.50 -1.68 1.04
N LEU A 189 -3.61 -1.33 1.67
CA LEU A 189 -3.61 -0.38 2.79
C LEU A 189 -2.95 -0.97 4.03
N SER A 190 -3.04 -2.29 4.23
CA SER A 190 -2.29 -2.98 5.28
C SER A 190 -0.78 -2.94 5.02
N ALA A 191 -0.35 -3.14 3.77
CA ALA A 191 1.06 -2.99 3.39
C ALA A 191 1.55 -1.56 3.61
N ALA A 192 0.75 -0.55 3.23
CA ALA A 192 1.05 0.85 3.46
C ALA A 192 1.14 1.18 4.97
N ALA A 193 0.20 0.68 5.78
CA ALA A 193 0.21 0.85 7.22
C ALA A 193 1.45 0.22 7.87
N MET A 194 1.87 -0.97 7.42
CA MET A 194 3.11 -1.61 7.89
C MET A 194 4.34 -0.78 7.55
N VAL A 195 4.42 -0.24 6.33
CA VAL A 195 5.53 0.65 5.93
C VAL A 195 5.54 1.89 6.83
N GLN A 196 4.39 2.53 7.04
CA GLN A 196 4.28 3.71 7.90
C GLN A 196 4.72 3.39 9.35
N SER A 197 4.31 2.25 9.88
CA SER A 197 4.74 1.78 11.21
C SER A 197 6.26 1.57 11.29
N LEU A 198 6.87 0.99 10.25
CA LEU A 198 8.33 0.81 10.16
C LEU A 198 9.08 2.14 10.03
N LEU A 199 8.49 3.12 9.35
CA LEU A 199 9.03 4.47 9.25
C LEU A 199 8.87 5.24 10.57
N GLY A 200 7.88 4.90 11.39
CA GLY A 200 7.61 5.52 12.69
C GLY A 200 6.92 6.88 12.60
N ASP A 201 6.48 7.39 13.75
CA ASP A 201 5.61 8.57 13.86
C ASP A 201 6.31 9.93 13.71
N GLY A 202 7.54 9.98 13.21
CA GLY A 202 8.25 11.25 12.98
C GLY A 202 8.72 11.95 14.26
N GLY A 203 8.25 11.54 15.45
CA GLY A 203 8.65 12.13 16.74
C GLY A 203 10.14 12.02 17.13
N ARG A 204 10.99 11.48 16.24
CA ARG A 204 12.46 11.52 16.34
C ARG A 204 13.03 11.95 15.00
N ASP A 205 12.63 13.14 14.54
CA ASP A 205 13.24 13.77 13.38
C ASP A 205 14.73 13.98 13.65
N PHE A 206 15.54 13.04 13.16
CA PHE A 206 16.94 13.28 12.94
C PHE A 206 17.01 14.30 11.79
N LEU A 207 16.95 15.58 12.14
CA LEU A 207 17.51 16.64 11.32
C LEU A 207 19.00 16.30 11.22
N THR A 208 19.41 15.66 10.13
CA THR A 208 20.83 15.55 9.83
C THR A 208 21.34 16.98 9.72
N LEU A 209 22.27 17.34 10.61
CA LEU A 209 22.95 18.64 10.70
C LEU A 209 23.62 19.09 9.38
N SER A 210 23.61 18.24 8.35
CA SER A 210 23.96 18.57 6.97
C SER A 210 23.08 19.64 6.31
N ALA A 211 21.99 20.10 6.96
CA ALA A 211 21.02 21.01 6.35
C ALA A 211 21.15 22.51 6.71
N MET A 212 22.03 22.94 7.62
CA MET A 212 21.85 24.27 8.23
C MET A 212 22.94 25.36 8.12
N ASP A 213 24.06 25.27 7.39
CA ASP A 213 24.99 26.45 7.37
C ASP A 213 25.83 26.71 6.09
N VAL A 214 25.47 26.16 4.93
CA VAL A 214 26.14 26.48 3.63
C VAL A 214 25.10 26.92 2.58
N VAL A 215 24.14 27.75 2.98
CA VAL A 215 22.82 27.83 2.34
C VAL A 215 22.83 28.50 0.96
N SER A 216 23.59 29.56 0.68
CA SER A 216 23.45 30.27 -0.61
C SER A 216 24.13 29.58 -1.80
N VAL A 217 25.34 29.04 -1.62
CA VAL A 217 26.08 28.34 -2.69
C VAL A 217 25.46 26.98 -2.98
N VAL A 218 25.07 26.23 -1.93
CA VAL A 218 24.39 24.93 -2.06
C VAL A 218 23.00 25.09 -2.68
N ASN A 219 22.27 26.18 -2.39
CA ASN A 219 20.96 26.42 -3.02
C ASN A 219 21.10 26.64 -4.54
N SER A 220 22.10 27.41 -5.00
CA SER A 220 22.28 27.62 -6.44
C SER A 220 22.62 26.33 -7.20
N GLU A 221 23.31 25.37 -6.57
CA GLU A 221 23.52 24.04 -7.16
C GLU A 221 22.28 23.17 -7.07
N ARG A 222 21.55 23.25 -5.96
CA ARG A 222 20.29 22.53 -5.74
C ARG A 222 19.28 22.85 -6.84
N ASP A 223 19.04 24.13 -7.11
CA ASP A 223 18.05 24.55 -8.11
C ASP A 223 18.44 24.11 -9.52
N LYS A 224 19.75 24.17 -9.85
CA LYS A 224 20.27 23.65 -11.12
C LYS A 224 20.06 22.14 -11.26
N ARG A 225 20.28 21.36 -10.19
CA ARG A 225 20.04 19.91 -10.20
C ARG A 225 18.57 19.59 -10.35
N LEU A 226 17.69 20.31 -9.64
CA LEU A 226 16.24 20.15 -9.77
C LEU A 226 15.76 20.49 -11.19
N ALA A 227 16.21 21.62 -11.74
CA ALA A 227 15.92 22.01 -13.11
C ALA A 227 16.44 20.98 -14.13
N ALA A 228 17.61 20.37 -13.89
CA ALA A 228 18.12 19.30 -14.75
C ALA A 228 17.25 18.03 -14.69
N ILE A 229 16.72 17.68 -13.51
CA ILE A 229 15.78 16.57 -13.36
C ILE A 229 14.49 16.88 -14.13
N VAL A 230 13.90 18.06 -13.92
CA VAL A 230 12.70 18.52 -14.63
C VAL A 230 12.93 18.53 -16.14
N GLY A 231 14.08 19.01 -16.62
CA GLY A 231 14.41 19.05 -18.04
C GLY A 231 14.41 17.67 -18.71
N ALA A 232 14.62 16.59 -17.95
CA ALA A 232 14.46 15.23 -18.48
C ALA A 232 13.00 14.91 -18.89
N ALA A 233 12.01 15.60 -18.31
CA ALA A 233 10.60 15.44 -18.65
C ALA A 233 10.15 16.19 -19.91
N GLU A 234 11.01 16.98 -20.55
CA GLU A 234 10.68 17.68 -21.81
C GLU A 234 10.49 16.75 -23.01
N SER A 235 10.99 15.52 -22.92
CA SER A 235 10.76 14.51 -23.95
C SER A 235 9.26 14.15 -24.07
N GLU A 236 8.84 13.64 -25.23
CA GLU A 236 7.47 13.12 -25.43
C GLU A 236 7.08 12.11 -24.34
N ALA A 237 8.00 11.21 -23.99
CA ALA A 237 7.78 10.24 -22.92
C ALA A 237 7.63 10.90 -21.54
N GLY A 238 8.36 11.99 -21.31
CA GLY A 238 8.24 12.82 -20.11
C GLY A 238 6.90 13.55 -20.03
N GLN A 239 6.41 14.10 -21.13
CA GLN A 239 5.09 14.73 -21.21
C GLN A 239 3.96 13.73 -20.93
N MET A 240 4.06 12.51 -21.48
CA MET A 240 3.13 11.42 -21.15
C MET A 240 3.16 11.07 -19.67
N ALA A 241 4.36 10.96 -19.08
CA ALA A 241 4.53 10.68 -17.66
C ALA A 241 3.98 11.82 -16.78
N LEU A 242 4.24 13.08 -17.14
CA LEU A 242 3.73 14.27 -16.45
C LEU A 242 2.21 14.25 -16.40
N ARG A 243 1.55 14.07 -17.55
CA ARG A 243 0.08 14.00 -17.63
C ARG A 243 -0.48 12.92 -16.71
N ASP A 244 0.03 11.70 -16.81
CA ASP A 244 -0.55 10.55 -16.11
C ASP A 244 -0.19 10.52 -14.61
N ILE A 245 0.97 11.07 -14.22
CA ILE A 245 1.30 11.33 -12.80
C ILE A 245 0.33 12.36 -12.24
N LEU A 246 0.13 13.49 -12.92
CA LEU A 246 -0.80 14.53 -12.47
C LEU A 246 -2.23 14.00 -12.33
N LEU A 247 -2.71 13.23 -13.30
CA LEU A 247 -4.00 12.54 -13.20
C LEU A 247 -4.07 11.59 -12.00
N SER A 248 -2.97 10.95 -11.64
CA SER A 248 -2.95 10.06 -10.47
C SER A 248 -3.05 10.80 -9.14
N PHE A 249 -2.72 12.09 -9.12
CA PHE A 249 -2.96 12.97 -7.97
C PHE A 249 -4.37 13.56 -7.95
N LEU A 250 -4.92 13.91 -9.12
CA LEU A 250 -6.20 14.61 -9.27
C LEU A 250 -7.42 13.69 -9.28
N LEU A 251 -7.28 12.46 -9.78
CA LEU A 251 -8.40 11.53 -9.90
C LEU A 251 -8.64 10.78 -8.57
N PRO A 252 -9.88 10.35 -8.30
CA PRO A 252 -10.19 9.52 -7.14
C PRO A 252 -9.41 8.20 -7.15
N SER A 253 -9.05 7.70 -5.97
CA SER A 253 -8.29 6.45 -5.82
C SER A 253 -8.98 5.25 -6.48
N GLY A 254 -10.32 5.24 -6.49
CA GLY A 254 -11.12 4.22 -7.17
C GLY A 254 -11.00 4.23 -8.71
N VAL A 255 -10.61 5.34 -9.32
CA VAL A 255 -10.45 5.50 -10.77
C VAL A 255 -9.01 5.21 -11.21
N VAL A 256 -8.04 5.75 -10.47
CA VAL A 256 -6.61 5.58 -10.77
C VAL A 256 -6.19 4.12 -10.61
N GLY A 257 -6.73 3.45 -9.59
CA GLY A 257 -6.29 2.12 -9.20
C GLY A 257 -4.82 2.09 -8.77
N VAL A 258 -4.24 0.90 -8.78
CA VAL A 258 -2.82 0.68 -8.51
C VAL A 258 -2.20 -0.04 -9.69
N ARG A 259 -0.99 0.35 -10.05
CA ARG A 259 -0.33 -0.13 -11.27
C ARG A 259 1.18 -0.16 -11.11
N ARG A 260 1.83 -0.98 -11.93
CA ARG A 260 3.29 -1.09 -11.99
C ARG A 260 3.95 0.03 -12.81
N GLY A 261 3.27 0.46 -13.88
CA GLY A 261 3.76 1.47 -14.82
C GLY A 261 3.36 2.89 -14.44
N VAL A 262 4.03 3.89 -15.02
CA VAL A 262 3.68 5.29 -14.75
C VAL A 262 2.40 5.72 -15.46
N LEU A 263 2.14 5.17 -16.65
CA LEU A 263 0.97 5.50 -17.46
C LEU A 263 -0.28 4.81 -16.92
N LEU A 264 -1.43 5.46 -17.06
CA LEU A 264 -2.73 4.90 -16.71
C LEU A 264 -3.07 3.70 -17.60
N SER A 265 -3.80 2.73 -17.06
CA SER A 265 -4.33 1.64 -17.87
C SER A 265 -5.37 2.16 -18.86
N ARG A 266 -5.68 1.35 -19.87
CA ARG A 266 -6.72 1.70 -20.84
C ARG A 266 -8.09 1.84 -20.17
N GLU A 267 -8.40 0.98 -19.19
CA GLU A 267 -9.65 1.06 -18.44
C GLU A 267 -9.72 2.36 -17.64
N SER A 268 -8.71 2.66 -16.82
CA SER A 268 -8.65 3.89 -16.02
C SER A 268 -8.72 5.14 -16.89
N SER A 269 -8.02 5.14 -18.04
CA SER A 269 -8.06 6.25 -18.99
C SER A 269 -9.46 6.45 -19.61
N SER A 270 -10.16 5.36 -19.93
CA SER A 270 -11.53 5.42 -20.44
C SER A 270 -12.50 5.98 -19.40
N VAL A 271 -12.41 5.51 -18.15
CA VAL A 271 -13.25 5.99 -17.04
C VAL A 271 -12.96 7.46 -16.75
N ALA A 272 -11.68 7.86 -16.71
CA ALA A 272 -11.28 9.26 -16.52
C ALA A 272 -11.82 10.17 -17.62
N THR A 273 -11.78 9.72 -18.89
CA THR A 273 -12.30 10.50 -20.03
C THR A 273 -13.82 10.70 -19.93
N GLN A 274 -14.55 9.67 -19.48
CA GLN A 274 -16.02 9.73 -19.39
C GLN A 274 -16.50 10.56 -18.20
N ASN A 275 -15.86 10.40 -17.04
CA ASN A 275 -16.37 10.92 -15.77
C ASN A 275 -15.59 12.13 -15.22
N HIS A 276 -14.38 12.39 -15.72
CA HIS A 276 -13.44 13.38 -15.17
C HIS A 276 -12.79 14.22 -16.29
N ALA A 277 -13.59 14.66 -17.26
CA ALA A 277 -13.12 15.38 -18.45
C ALA A 277 -12.34 16.66 -18.11
N ALA A 278 -12.72 17.38 -17.04
CA ALA A 278 -12.03 18.58 -16.59
C ALA A 278 -10.59 18.28 -16.13
N GLN A 279 -10.40 17.25 -15.32
CA GLN A 279 -9.08 16.81 -14.85
C GLN A 279 -8.22 16.30 -16.03
N MET A 280 -8.83 15.58 -16.97
CA MET A 280 -8.17 15.13 -18.21
C MET A 280 -7.66 16.30 -19.06
N GLN A 281 -8.51 17.31 -19.25
CA GLN A 281 -8.15 18.51 -20.01
C GLN A 281 -7.03 19.29 -19.32
N LEU A 282 -7.15 19.53 -18.01
CA LEU A 282 -6.12 20.22 -17.22
C LEU A 282 -4.77 19.49 -17.31
N ALA A 283 -4.76 18.17 -17.11
CA ALA A 283 -3.52 17.41 -17.16
C ALA A 283 -2.89 17.41 -18.56
N HIS A 284 -3.71 17.40 -19.61
CA HIS A 284 -3.24 17.53 -20.98
C HIS A 284 -2.62 18.92 -21.23
N GLU A 285 -3.27 20.00 -20.80
CA GLU A 285 -2.76 21.37 -20.93
C GLU A 285 -1.44 21.55 -20.17
N VAL A 286 -1.34 21.05 -18.94
CA VAL A 286 -0.09 21.06 -18.16
C VAL A 286 1.02 20.33 -18.91
N ALA A 287 0.76 19.14 -19.44
CA ALA A 287 1.75 18.38 -20.19
C ALA A 287 2.19 19.07 -21.49
N MET A 288 1.25 19.74 -22.19
CA MET A 288 1.53 20.45 -23.45
C MET A 288 2.28 21.77 -23.24
N ARG A 289 2.17 22.41 -22.07
CA ARG A 289 2.95 23.60 -21.72
C ARG A 289 4.45 23.32 -21.55
N GLY A 290 4.81 22.07 -21.24
CA GLY A 290 6.18 21.65 -20.97
C GLY A 290 6.50 21.64 -19.48
N ALA A 291 7.40 20.73 -19.08
CA ALA A 291 7.79 20.51 -17.69
C ALA A 291 8.65 21.66 -17.14
N GLU A 292 9.54 22.23 -17.96
CA GLU A 292 10.42 23.34 -17.63
C GLU A 292 9.60 24.61 -17.37
N TRP A 293 8.68 24.96 -18.28
CA TRP A 293 7.76 26.08 -18.07
C TRP A 293 6.89 25.85 -16.83
N THR A 294 6.35 24.64 -16.67
CA THR A 294 5.54 24.29 -15.50
C THR A 294 6.34 24.46 -14.21
N TRP A 295 7.63 24.12 -14.22
CA TRP A 295 8.50 24.25 -13.06
C TRP A 295 8.81 25.69 -12.68
N THR A 296 9.05 26.57 -13.66
CA THR A 296 9.49 27.95 -13.40
C THR A 296 8.34 28.94 -13.26
N GLU A 297 7.27 28.79 -14.04
CA GLU A 297 6.20 29.79 -14.17
C GLU A 297 4.87 29.37 -13.54
N ASP A 298 4.62 28.09 -13.28
CA ASP A 298 3.33 27.64 -12.71
C ASP A 298 3.27 27.88 -11.19
N GLU A 299 2.22 28.56 -10.74
CA GLU A 299 2.01 28.86 -9.32
C GLU A 299 1.62 27.60 -8.54
N GLU A 300 0.95 26.64 -9.19
CA GLU A 300 0.42 25.43 -8.56
C GLU A 300 1.54 24.45 -8.20
N GLU A 301 1.74 24.23 -6.90
CA GLU A 301 2.76 23.30 -6.38
C GLU A 301 2.55 21.86 -6.87
N LEU A 302 1.30 21.44 -7.08
CA LEU A 302 1.02 20.11 -7.60
C LEU A 302 1.58 19.92 -9.01
N HIS A 303 1.40 20.92 -9.89
CA HIS A 303 1.91 20.84 -11.27
C HIS A 303 3.45 20.75 -11.26
N ARG A 304 4.11 21.59 -10.45
CA ARG A 304 5.57 21.56 -10.26
C ARG A 304 6.05 20.24 -9.67
N SER A 305 5.33 19.69 -8.69
CA SER A 305 5.61 18.38 -8.10
C SER A 305 5.57 17.27 -9.16
N CYS A 306 4.56 17.28 -10.01
CA CYS A 306 4.39 16.29 -11.06
C CYS A 306 5.45 16.42 -12.15
N ALA A 307 5.87 17.65 -12.52
CA ALA A 307 6.97 17.89 -13.45
C ALA A 307 8.28 17.30 -12.93
N LEU A 308 8.59 17.53 -11.65
CA LEU A 308 9.77 16.97 -11.00
C LEU A 308 9.73 15.44 -10.92
N LEU A 309 8.59 14.85 -10.53
CA LEU A 309 8.41 13.39 -10.48
C LEU A 309 8.48 12.75 -11.87
N ALA A 310 7.93 13.39 -12.90
CA ALA A 310 8.04 12.93 -14.29
C ALA A 310 9.50 12.91 -14.74
N GLY A 311 10.25 13.97 -14.43
CA GLY A 311 11.68 14.08 -14.72
C GLY A 311 12.48 12.96 -14.06
N ALA A 312 12.26 12.76 -12.76
CA ALA A 312 12.86 11.66 -12.01
C ALA A 312 12.49 10.28 -12.59
N CYS A 313 11.24 10.09 -13.01
CA CYS A 313 10.80 8.85 -13.66
C CYS A 313 11.54 8.60 -14.98
N VAL A 314 11.72 9.62 -15.82
CA VAL A 314 12.45 9.53 -17.09
C VAL A 314 13.93 9.24 -16.87
N MET A 315 14.59 9.95 -15.95
CA MET A 315 16.00 9.69 -15.62
C MET A 315 16.24 8.27 -15.12
N MET A 316 15.27 7.73 -14.38
CA MET A 316 15.32 6.38 -13.85
C MET A 316 14.84 5.32 -14.85
N ALA A 317 14.25 5.68 -15.98
CA ALA A 317 13.86 4.69 -16.96
C ALA A 317 15.09 3.88 -17.45
N SER A 318 14.88 2.62 -17.85
CA SER A 318 15.93 1.88 -18.56
C SER A 318 16.18 2.51 -19.93
N LYS A 319 17.36 2.31 -20.52
CA LYS A 319 17.63 2.77 -21.89
C LYS A 319 16.63 2.12 -22.85
N GLY A 320 15.98 2.93 -23.69
CA GLY A 320 15.04 2.47 -24.71
C GLY A 320 13.77 3.33 -24.77
N ALA A 321 13.25 3.55 -25.99
CA ALA A 321 12.09 4.42 -26.23
C ALA A 321 10.82 3.94 -25.49
N ASP A 322 10.68 2.63 -25.28
CA ASP A 322 9.49 2.01 -24.66
C ASP A 322 9.56 1.87 -23.14
N ALA A 323 10.66 2.29 -22.50
CA ALA A 323 10.89 2.02 -21.07
C ALA A 323 9.82 2.66 -20.17
N ILE A 324 9.32 3.85 -20.52
CA ILE A 324 8.24 4.52 -19.79
C ILE A 324 6.89 3.82 -19.99
N ARG A 325 6.65 3.25 -21.17
CA ARG A 325 5.36 2.63 -21.53
C ARG A 325 5.20 1.23 -20.91
N LYS A 326 6.26 0.44 -20.89
CA LYS A 326 6.22 -0.98 -20.49
C LYS A 326 6.95 -1.27 -19.17
N GLY A 327 7.85 -0.39 -18.76
CA GLY A 327 8.68 -0.57 -17.59
C GLY A 327 7.95 -0.27 -16.28
N THR A 328 8.58 -0.68 -15.18
CA THR A 328 8.15 -0.31 -13.83
C THR A 328 8.52 1.14 -13.55
N ALA A 329 7.55 1.94 -13.09
CA ALA A 329 7.76 3.33 -12.71
C ALA A 329 8.92 3.44 -11.69
N PHE A 330 9.84 4.39 -11.89
CA PHE A 330 11.00 4.61 -11.03
C PHE A 330 11.84 3.34 -10.75
N ARG A 331 11.87 2.37 -11.67
CA ARG A 331 12.46 1.02 -11.49
C ARG A 331 11.94 0.26 -10.27
N GLY A 332 10.73 0.57 -9.81
CA GLY A 332 10.14 -0.03 -8.60
C GLY A 332 10.76 0.48 -7.30
N ARG A 333 11.34 1.69 -7.31
CA ARG A 333 11.93 2.32 -6.13
C ARG A 333 11.05 3.43 -5.53
N ALA A 334 9.88 3.71 -6.10
CA ALA A 334 8.93 4.65 -5.53
C ALA A 334 7.68 3.92 -5.04
N ASP A 335 7.32 4.17 -3.78
CA ASP A 335 6.14 3.67 -3.11
C ASP A 335 5.12 4.81 -3.00
N LEU A 336 4.44 5.09 -4.11
CA LEU A 336 3.33 6.05 -4.18
C LEU A 336 1.99 5.32 -4.05
N PRO A 337 0.92 5.94 -3.53
CA PRO A 337 -0.36 5.26 -3.30
C PRO A 337 -0.99 4.59 -4.53
N PHE A 338 -0.65 5.04 -5.73
CA PHE A 338 -1.13 4.51 -7.01
C PHE A 338 -0.09 3.63 -7.74
N LEU A 339 1.09 3.39 -7.16
CA LEU A 339 2.14 2.56 -7.74
C LEU A 339 2.42 1.32 -6.89
N GLU A 340 2.50 0.17 -7.55
CA GLU A 340 3.02 -1.05 -6.94
C GLU A 340 4.46 -1.31 -7.39
N ALA A 341 5.33 -1.54 -6.42
CA ALA A 341 6.76 -1.56 -6.63
C ALA A 341 7.41 -2.77 -5.94
N ARG A 342 8.20 -3.54 -6.71
CA ARG A 342 8.98 -4.64 -6.15
C ARG A 342 9.96 -4.13 -5.09
N LYS A 343 9.98 -4.80 -3.94
CA LYS A 343 10.90 -4.44 -2.84
C LYS A 343 12.27 -5.01 -3.12
N ARG A 344 13.24 -4.14 -3.35
CA ARG A 344 14.67 -4.49 -3.44
C ARG A 344 15.39 -4.01 -2.18
N LEU A 345 16.27 -4.86 -1.67
CA LEU A 345 17.14 -4.52 -0.54
C LEU A 345 18.27 -3.61 -1.03
N ASP A 346 18.81 -2.82 -0.11
CA ASP A 346 19.97 -1.95 -0.30
C ASP A 346 19.80 -0.83 -1.35
N GLU A 347 18.58 -0.61 -1.87
CA GLU A 347 18.24 0.51 -2.74
C GLU A 347 17.54 1.63 -1.95
N ARG A 348 17.84 2.91 -2.30
CA ARG A 348 17.07 4.05 -1.77
C ARG A 348 15.68 4.06 -2.39
N ARG A 349 14.66 4.23 -1.57
CA ARG A 349 13.25 4.27 -1.96
C ARG A 349 12.64 5.60 -1.61
N LEU A 350 11.75 6.08 -2.47
CA LEU A 350 10.93 7.27 -2.24
C LEU A 350 9.54 6.81 -1.81
N CYS A 351 8.99 7.35 -0.73
CA CYS A 351 7.63 7.09 -0.29
C CYS A 351 6.90 8.39 0.04
N LEU A 352 5.62 8.43 -0.31
CA LEU A 352 4.70 9.49 0.10
C LEU A 352 3.78 8.98 1.22
N VAL A 353 3.85 9.61 2.38
CA VAL A 353 2.88 9.42 3.47
C VAL A 353 1.79 10.48 3.31
N ALA A 354 0.81 10.17 2.46
CA ALA A 354 -0.19 11.12 1.97
C ALA A 354 -0.92 11.91 3.08
N HIS A 355 -1.41 11.21 4.11
CA HIS A 355 -2.16 11.82 5.23
C HIS A 355 -1.31 12.76 6.11
N ARG A 356 0.02 12.75 5.97
CA ARG A 356 0.93 13.69 6.64
C ARG A 356 1.57 14.69 5.69
N ASN A 357 1.26 14.60 4.40
CA ASN A 357 1.95 15.31 3.32
C ASN A 357 3.49 15.20 3.46
N GLU A 358 3.99 14.02 3.83
CA GLU A 358 5.40 13.74 4.10
C GLU A 358 6.05 12.92 2.98
N TRP A 359 7.19 13.39 2.49
CA TRP A 359 8.06 12.69 1.58
C TRP A 359 9.21 12.05 2.35
N VAL A 360 9.39 10.75 2.18
CA VAL A 360 10.37 9.95 2.91
C VAL A 360 11.29 9.25 1.94
N VAL A 361 12.60 9.42 2.14
CA VAL A 361 13.61 8.57 1.49
C VAL A 361 14.16 7.60 2.52
N TYR A 362 14.09 6.32 2.23
CA TYR A 362 14.58 5.27 3.12
C TYR A 362 15.31 4.17 2.36
N ALA A 363 16.07 3.35 3.08
CA ALA A 363 16.68 2.14 2.53
C ALA A 363 16.49 0.98 3.50
N CYS A 364 16.21 -0.20 2.96
CA CYS A 364 16.14 -1.44 3.74
C CYS A 364 17.49 -2.16 3.63
N THR A 365 18.26 -2.19 4.71
CA THR A 365 19.55 -2.90 4.75
C THR A 365 19.45 -4.17 5.59
N ARG A 366 20.30 -5.16 5.33
CA ARG A 366 20.40 -6.35 6.21
C ARG A 366 21.46 -6.12 7.28
N VAL A 367 21.05 -6.14 8.55
CA VAL A 367 21.96 -6.09 9.70
C VAL A 367 21.78 -7.40 10.47
N ARG A 368 22.84 -8.23 10.55
CA ARG A 368 22.79 -9.55 11.22
C ARG A 368 21.65 -10.45 10.72
N ASN A 369 21.46 -10.52 9.40
CA ASN A 369 20.36 -11.25 8.73
C ASN A 369 18.94 -10.74 9.04
N GLN A 370 18.79 -9.62 9.73
CA GLN A 370 17.48 -8.98 9.96
C GLN A 370 17.36 -7.74 9.06
N PRO A 371 16.21 -7.55 8.37
CA PRO A 371 15.96 -6.34 7.62
C PRO A 371 15.82 -5.16 8.60
N LYS A 372 16.58 -4.09 8.37
CA LYS A 372 16.51 -2.84 9.10
C LYS A 372 16.17 -1.71 8.12
N THR A 373 15.09 -1.00 8.41
CA THR A 373 14.72 0.22 7.69
C THR A 373 15.51 1.39 8.24
N ASN A 374 16.28 2.07 7.38
CA ASN A 374 16.98 3.30 7.72
C ASN A 374 16.32 4.46 6.97
N VAL A 375 15.72 5.39 7.71
CA VAL A 375 15.19 6.65 7.17
C VAL A 375 16.37 7.59 6.89
N LEU A 376 16.50 8.02 5.64
CA LEU A 376 17.58 8.90 5.18
C LEU A 376 17.14 10.36 5.13
N LEU A 377 15.87 10.59 4.77
CA LEU A 377 15.24 11.90 4.71
C LEU A 377 13.76 11.75 5.04
N ARG A 378 13.21 12.71 5.80
CA ARG A 378 11.77 12.92 5.98
C ARG A 378 11.51 14.42 6.00
N GLN A 379 10.68 14.90 5.09
CA GLN A 379 10.29 16.30 5.02
C GLN A 379 8.88 16.42 4.43
N SER A 380 8.14 17.46 4.80
CA SER A 380 6.77 17.68 4.35
C SER A 380 6.67 18.67 3.19
N GLY A 381 5.57 18.57 2.43
CA GLY A 381 5.20 19.50 1.38
C GLY A 381 6.12 19.48 0.16
N PHE A 382 6.01 20.52 -0.67
CA PHE A 382 6.75 20.65 -1.93
C PHE A 382 8.27 20.70 -1.72
N GLU A 383 8.74 21.48 -0.75
CA GLU A 383 10.17 21.53 -0.42
C GLU A 383 10.72 20.17 0.02
N GLY A 384 9.90 19.40 0.77
CA GLY A 384 10.24 18.04 1.15
C GLY A 384 10.34 17.09 -0.05
N LEU A 385 9.44 17.23 -1.03
CA LEU A 385 9.54 16.51 -2.30
C LEU A 385 10.84 16.85 -3.03
N CYS A 386 11.19 18.13 -3.14
CA CYS A 386 12.41 18.59 -3.81
C CYS A 386 13.66 17.94 -3.19
N ALA A 387 13.78 17.99 -1.86
CA ALA A 387 14.88 17.35 -1.14
C ALA A 387 14.87 15.82 -1.30
N ALA A 388 13.68 15.20 -1.27
CA ALA A 388 13.52 13.76 -1.40
C ALA A 388 13.93 13.28 -2.79
N VAL A 389 13.53 13.97 -3.85
CA VAL A 389 13.88 13.62 -5.23
C VAL A 389 15.39 13.70 -5.46
N LEU A 390 16.07 14.73 -4.96
CA LEU A 390 17.53 14.84 -5.06
C LEU A 390 18.24 13.67 -4.35
N SER A 391 17.84 13.36 -3.11
CA SER A 391 18.38 12.23 -2.35
C SER A 391 18.08 10.87 -3.02
N PHE A 392 16.91 10.76 -3.63
CA PHE A 392 16.41 9.55 -4.28
C PHE A 392 17.12 9.23 -5.60
N THR A 393 17.29 10.22 -6.46
CA THR A 393 17.98 10.09 -7.76
C THR A 393 19.49 10.02 -7.59
N GLY A 394 20.03 10.58 -6.50
CA GLY A 394 21.47 10.68 -6.26
C GLY A 394 22.14 11.75 -7.13
N ALA A 395 21.37 12.73 -7.60
CA ALA A 395 21.80 13.83 -8.45
C ALA A 395 22.48 14.98 -7.69
#